data_AF-A0A835X721-F1
#
_entry.id   AF-A0A835X721-F1
#
_cell.length_a   1.000
_cell.length_b   1.000
_cell.length_c   1.000
_cell.angle_alpha   90.00
_cell.angle_beta   90.00
_cell.angle_gamma   90.00
#
_symmetry.space_group_name_H-M   'P 1'
#
loop_
_entity.id
_entity.type
_entity.pdbx_description
1 polymer ?
#
loop_
_entity_poly.entity_id
_entity_poly.type
_entity_poly.pdbx_seq_one_letter_code
_entity_poly.pdbx_strand_id
1 'polypeptide(L)'
;MNLEIHINNVRGSQMAAKITGTFTIDEHSFRFTAIAFGRIGGQNVGAKISKTTEKELKKLGYDSEEVILSLQKNLLQGNLTLPEGLKRESFVDD
;
A
#
# COMPACT_ATOMS: atom_id res chain seq x y z
N MET A 1 1.13 15.23 0.10
CA MET A 1 0.39 14.51 1.16
C MET A 1 1.35 13.55 1.84
N ASN A 2 1.42 13.58 3.17
CA ASN A 2 2.23 12.64 3.94
C ASN A 2 1.32 11.50 4.40
N LEU A 3 1.63 10.30 3.93
CA LEU A 3 0.95 9.08 4.35
C LEU A 3 1.95 8.24 5.13
N GLU A 4 1.60 7.85 6.34
CA GLU A 4 2.33 6.80 7.04
C GLU A 4 1.74 5.46 6.64
N ILE A 5 2.55 4.56 6.08
CA ILE A 5 2.07 3.27 5.59
C ILE A 5 2.65 2.16 6.43
N HIS A 6 1.77 1.28 6.88
CA HIS A 6 2.11 0.09 7.63
C HIS A 6 1.61 -1.15 6.90
N ILE A 7 2.51 -2.08 6.63
CA ILE A 7 2.18 -3.35 6.00
C ILE A 7 1.79 -4.35 7.09
N ASN A 8 0.59 -4.91 7.01
CA ASN A 8 0.15 -5.96 7.94
C ASN A 8 0.54 -7.34 7.43
N ASN A 9 0.43 -7.57 6.11
CA ASN A 9 0.74 -8.87 5.52
C ASN A 9 1.07 -8.73 4.03
N VAL A 10 1.93 -9.61 3.55
CA VAL A 10 2.22 -9.80 2.13
C VAL A 10 2.10 -11.29 1.83
N ARG A 11 1.29 -11.63 0.83
CA ARG A 11 1.11 -13.01 0.35
C ARG A 11 1.22 -13.05 -1.16
N GLY A 12 2.12 -13.85 -1.69
CA GLY A 12 2.22 -14.10 -3.12
C GLY A 12 3.56 -14.69 -3.53
N SER A 13 3.87 -14.58 -4.81
CA SER A 13 5.09 -15.09 -5.43
C SER A 13 5.88 -13.96 -6.10
N GLN A 14 7.04 -14.31 -6.67
CA GLN A 14 7.89 -13.41 -7.47
C GLN A 14 7.12 -12.65 -8.57
N MET A 15 6.07 -13.26 -9.14
CA MET A 15 5.30 -12.64 -10.22
C MET A 15 4.26 -11.63 -9.70
N ALA A 16 3.65 -11.91 -8.55
CA ALA A 16 2.58 -11.09 -7.99
C ALA A 16 2.44 -11.30 -6.48
N ALA A 17 2.31 -10.21 -5.74
CA ALA A 17 2.07 -10.22 -4.30
C ALA A 17 0.84 -9.40 -3.93
N LYS A 18 -0.05 -10.00 -3.14
CA LYS A 18 -1.12 -9.29 -2.45
C LYS A 18 -0.59 -8.72 -1.15
N ILE A 19 -0.72 -7.41 -1.01
CA ILE A 19 -0.34 -6.63 0.16
C ILE A 19 -1.62 -6.18 0.87
N THR A 20 -1.67 -6.36 2.18
CA THR A 20 -2.70 -5.74 3.03
C THR A 20 -2.02 -4.89 4.07
N GLY A 21 -2.54 -3.70 4.29
CA GLY A 21 -1.92 -2.74 5.18
C GLY A 21 -2.93 -1.72 5.71
N THR A 22 -2.40 -0.82 6.53
CA THR A 22 -3.06 0.42 6.92
C THR A 22 -2.25 1.60 6.43
N PHE A 23 -2.92 2.69 6.09
CA PHE A 23 -2.28 3.99 5.94
C PHE A 23 -2.91 4.97 6.91
N THR A 24 -2.10 5.88 7.44
CA THR A 24 -2.53 6.96 8.32
C THR A 24 -2.36 8.28 7.58
N ILE A 25 -3.40 9.10 7.65
CA ILE A 25 -3.41 10.48 7.18
C ILE A 25 -3.91 11.35 8.34
N ASP A 26 -3.09 12.31 8.74
CA ASP A 26 -3.25 13.06 9.99
C ASP A 26 -3.44 12.09 11.18
N GLU A 27 -4.61 12.08 11.83
CA GLU A 27 -4.91 11.20 12.97
C GLU A 27 -5.82 9.99 12.61
N HIS A 28 -6.11 9.80 11.32
CA HIS A 28 -7.04 8.78 10.84
C HIS A 28 -6.33 7.64 10.13
N SER A 29 -6.59 6.41 10.57
CA SER A 29 -6.02 5.20 9.98
C SER A 29 -7.06 4.40 9.21
N PHE A 30 -6.69 3.96 8.01
CA PHE A 30 -7.57 3.25 7.08
C PHE A 30 -6.89 2.02 6.51
N ARG A 31 -7.68 0.98 6.25
CA ARG A 31 -7.19 -0.25 5.62
C ARG A 31 -7.13 -0.11 4.10
N PHE A 32 -6.13 -0.74 3.52
CA PHE A 32 -6.01 -0.90 2.07
C PHE A 32 -5.64 -2.34 1.70
N THR A 33 -5.89 -2.66 0.43
CA THR A 33 -5.30 -3.82 -0.23
C THR A 33 -4.59 -3.35 -1.47
N ALA A 34 -3.40 -3.86 -1.73
CA ALA A 34 -2.68 -3.60 -2.96
C ALA A 34 -2.25 -4.91 -3.62
N ILE A 35 -2.09 -4.88 -4.93
CA ILE A 35 -1.45 -5.96 -5.68
C ILE A 35 -0.20 -5.37 -6.32
N ALA A 36 0.95 -5.94 -5.99
CA ALA A 36 2.23 -5.64 -6.61
C ALA A 36 2.55 -6.74 -7.64
N PHE A 37 3.08 -6.34 -8.80
CA PHE A 37 3.52 -7.23 -9.88
C PHE A 37 4.92 -6.83 -10.34
N GLY A 38 5.79 -7.81 -10.68
CA GLY A 38 7.15 -7.54 -11.14
C GLY A 38 7.64 -8.50 -12.24
N ARG A 39 8.18 -7.93 -13.34
CA ARG A 39 8.92 -8.59 -14.45
C ARG A 39 9.86 -7.58 -15.14
N ILE A 40 10.70 -8.03 -16.07
CA ILE A 40 11.66 -7.20 -16.84
C ILE A 40 10.93 -5.98 -17.45
N GLY A 41 11.36 -4.76 -17.09
CA GLY A 41 10.81 -3.49 -17.61
C GLY A 41 10.07 -2.60 -16.60
N GLY A 42 9.74 -3.07 -15.40
CA GLY A 42 9.21 -2.23 -14.32
C GLY A 42 8.37 -2.96 -13.26
N GLN A 43 8.29 -2.37 -12.06
CA GLN A 43 7.41 -2.80 -10.98
C GLN A 43 6.09 -2.01 -11.04
N ASN A 44 4.95 -2.68 -10.91
CA ASN A 44 3.64 -2.02 -10.86
C ASN A 44 2.92 -2.36 -9.56
N VAL A 45 2.26 -1.37 -8.96
CA VAL A 45 1.39 -1.58 -7.80
C VAL A 45 0.02 -0.95 -8.04
N GLY A 46 -1.03 -1.73 -7.82
CA GLY A 46 -2.41 -1.24 -7.82
C GLY A 46 -2.97 -1.27 -6.40
N ALA A 47 -3.30 -0.12 -5.82
CA ALA A 47 -3.90 -0.03 -4.50
C ALA A 47 -5.41 0.19 -4.59
N LYS A 48 -6.16 -0.37 -3.63
CA LYS A 48 -7.60 -0.22 -3.48
C LYS A 48 -7.97 0.00 -2.02
N ILE A 49 -8.97 0.84 -1.82
CA ILE A 49 -9.61 1.09 -0.53
C ILE A 49 -11.10 0.72 -0.61
N SER A 50 -11.76 0.61 0.53
CA SER A 50 -13.19 0.29 0.56
C SER A 50 -14.04 1.52 0.23
N LYS A 51 -15.28 1.33 -0.27
CA LYS A 51 -16.24 2.42 -0.44
C LYS A 51 -16.53 3.19 0.86
N THR A 52 -16.44 2.51 2.01
CA THR A 52 -16.58 3.17 3.31
C THR A 52 -15.40 4.10 3.55
N THR A 53 -14.17 3.64 3.30
CA THR A 53 -12.95 4.46 3.39
C THR A 53 -13.01 5.67 2.46
N GLU A 54 -13.44 5.51 1.21
CA GLU A 54 -13.63 6.63 0.27
C GLU A 54 -14.58 7.69 0.82
N LYS A 55 -15.71 7.25 1.41
CA LYS A 55 -16.68 8.16 2.03
C LYS A 55 -16.10 8.90 3.23
N GLU A 56 -15.36 8.21 4.09
CA GLU A 56 -14.72 8.83 5.26
C GLU A 56 -13.62 9.82 4.84
N LEU A 57 -12.78 9.48 3.87
CA LEU A 57 -11.78 10.41 3.30
C LEU A 57 -12.45 11.67 2.75
N LYS A 58 -13.56 11.52 2.02
CA LYS A 58 -14.30 12.66 1.48
C LYS A 58 -14.92 13.53 2.57
N LYS A 59 -15.41 12.95 3.67
CA LYS A 59 -15.90 13.71 4.85
C LYS A 59 -14.79 14.51 5.52
N LEU A 60 -13.57 13.99 5.51
CA LEU A 60 -12.38 14.65 6.02
C LEU A 60 -11.78 15.68 5.04
N GLY A 61 -12.37 15.83 3.85
CA GLY A 61 -11.94 16.81 2.85
C GLY A 61 -10.85 16.33 1.89
N TYR A 62 -10.51 15.03 1.89
CA TYR A 62 -9.54 14.48 0.95
C TYR A 62 -10.18 13.97 -0.33
N ASP A 63 -9.43 14.08 -1.42
CA ASP A 63 -9.71 13.37 -2.67
C ASP A 63 -9.21 11.93 -2.57
N SER A 64 -10.11 10.96 -2.72
CA SER A 64 -9.78 9.54 -2.64
C SER A 64 -8.83 9.07 -3.74
N GLU A 65 -8.90 9.65 -4.94
CA GLU A 65 -8.00 9.30 -6.05
C GLU A 65 -6.58 9.80 -5.75
N GLU A 66 -6.42 11.03 -5.24
CA GLU A 66 -5.11 11.53 -4.81
C GLU A 66 -4.50 10.69 -3.67
N VAL A 67 -5.32 10.26 -2.71
CA VAL A 67 -4.88 9.37 -1.62
C VAL A 67 -4.40 8.03 -2.17
N ILE A 68 -5.15 7.43 -3.11
CA ILE A 68 -4.77 6.16 -3.75
C ILE A 68 -3.46 6.32 -4.54
N LEU A 69 -3.30 7.41 -5.31
CA LEU A 69 -2.06 7.69 -6.05
C LEU A 69 -0.86 7.85 -5.11
N SER A 70 -1.03 8.57 -4.01
CA SER A 70 0.01 8.74 -2.99
C SER A 70 0.37 7.40 -2.33
N LEU A 71 -0.63 6.58 -2.00
CA LEU A 71 -0.43 5.24 -1.46
C LEU A 71 0.38 4.36 -2.44
N GLN A 72 0.01 4.33 -3.71
CA GLN A 72 0.74 3.58 -4.75
C GLN A 72 2.19 4.06 -4.89
N LYS A 73 2.41 5.37 -4.90
CA LYS A 73 3.76 5.95 -4.99
C LYS A 73 4.63 5.53 -3.81
N ASN A 74 4.12 5.61 -2.58
CA ASN A 74 4.87 5.19 -1.40
C ASN A 74 5.18 3.69 -1.39
N LEU A 75 4.25 2.85 -1.86
CA LEU A 75 4.49 1.42 -2.03
C LEU A 75 5.60 1.13 -3.05
N LEU A 76 5.63 1.84 -4.18
CA LEU A 76 6.70 1.71 -5.18
C LEU A 76 8.06 2.20 -4.68
N GLN A 77 8.07 3.29 -3.91
CA GLN A 77 9.30 3.89 -3.38
C GLN A 77 9.83 3.18 -2.13
N GLY A 78 9.05 2.27 -1.54
CA GLY A 78 9.40 1.59 -0.30
C GLY A 78 9.28 2.46 0.95
N ASN A 79 8.53 3.56 0.90
CA ASN A 79 8.24 4.43 2.03
C ASN A 79 7.12 3.82 2.89
N LEU A 80 7.46 2.77 3.63
CA LEU A 80 6.54 1.96 4.41
C LEU A 80 7.25 1.32 5.60
N THR A 81 6.47 0.96 6.61
CA THR A 81 6.91 0.14 7.73
C THR A 81 6.47 -1.31 7.50
N LEU A 82 7.37 -2.25 7.83
CA LEU A 82 7.14 -3.68 7.71
C LEU A 82 6.84 -4.27 9.09
N PRO A 83 6.03 -5.33 9.19
CA PRO A 83 5.80 -6.02 10.44
C PRO A 83 7.06 -6.78 10.86
N GLU A 84 7.23 -7.01 12.17
CA GLU A 84 8.36 -7.80 12.67
C GLU A 84 8.42 -9.18 12.01
N GLY A 85 9.61 -9.58 11.57
CA GLY A 85 9.85 -10.87 10.89
C GLY A 85 9.67 -10.86 9.37
N LEU A 86 9.11 -9.79 8.77
CA LEU A 86 9.03 -9.64 7.31
C LEU A 86 10.20 -8.79 6.81
N LYS A 87 11.25 -9.43 6.31
CA LYS A 87 12.42 -8.73 5.74
C LYS A 87 12.17 -8.39 4.26
N ARG A 88 12.68 -7.24 3.80
CA ARG A 88 12.66 -6.87 2.36
C ARG A 88 13.31 -7.94 1.46
N GLU A 89 14.26 -8.69 2.01
CA GLU A 89 14.97 -9.76 1.32
C GLU A 89 14.09 -11.00 1.07
N SER A 90 13.02 -11.20 1.86
CA SER A 90 12.08 -12.32 1.68
C SER A 90 11.25 -12.25 0.39
N PHE A 91 11.39 -11.17 -0.39
CA PHE A 91 10.71 -10.98 -1.67
C PHE A 91 11.60 -11.33 -2.86
N VAL A 92 12.86 -11.69 -2.66
CA VAL A 92 13.79 -12.14 -3.70
C VAL A 92 14.04 -13.64 -3.44
N ASP A 93 13.58 -14.51 -4.33
CA ASP A 93 13.99 -15.91 -4.33
C ASP A 93 15.46 -15.99 -4.78
N ASP A 94 16.19 -16.96 -4.22
CA ASP A 94 17.56 -17.32 -4.58
C ASP A 94 17.71 -17.64 -6.09
#